data_AF-A0A2E5J9D9-F1
#
_entry.id   AF-A0A2E5J9D9-F1
#
_cell.length_a   1.000
_cell.length_b   1.000
_cell.length_c   1.000
_cell.angle_alpha   90.00
_cell.angle_beta   90.00
_cell.angle_gamma   90.00
#
_symmetry.space_group_name_H-M   'P 1'
#
loop_
_entity.id
_entity.type
_entity.pdbx_description
1 polymer ?
#
loop_
_entity_poly.entity_id
_entity_poly.type
_entity_poly.pdbx_seq_one_letter_code
_entity_poly.pdbx_strand_id
1 'polypeptide(L)' 'MTNKTKNPLSTFESDLKKMQSILEEIESKDLTLEEIIKKYQEGITLSKRCEEALKEAEQKVKLISDKSKK' A
#
# COMPACT_ATOMS: atom_id res chain seq x y z
N MET A 1 18.69 17.81 -0.78
CA MET A 1 17.98 16.62 -1.32
C MET A 1 17.48 15.82 -0.13
N THR A 2 16.18 15.87 0.18
CA THR A 2 15.63 15.24 1.38
C THR A 2 15.52 13.73 1.20
N ASN A 3 16.42 12.99 1.83
CA ASN A 3 16.46 11.53 1.86
C ASN A 3 15.24 11.03 2.66
N LYS A 4 14.10 10.84 1.99
CA LYS A 4 12.89 10.25 2.59
C LYS A 4 13.17 8.76 2.81
N THR A 5 13.48 8.39 4.05
CA THR A 5 13.52 7.00 4.50
C THR A 5 12.21 6.33 4.08
N LYS A 6 12.27 5.36 3.17
CA LYS A 6 11.09 4.66 2.64
C LYS A 6 10.48 3.80 3.75
N ASN A 7 9.53 4.35 4.50
CA ASN A 7 8.73 3.62 5.47
C ASN A 7 7.31 3.38 4.91
N PRO A 8 6.57 2.38 5.43
CA PRO A 8 5.26 2.00 4.90
C PRO A 8 4.28 3.18 4.76
N LEU A 9 4.25 4.09 5.74
CA LEU A 9 3.41 5.29 5.67
C LEU A 9 3.78 6.25 4.53
N SER A 10 5.08 6.43 4.27
CA SER A 10 5.55 7.34 3.23
C SER A 10 5.25 6.86 1.82
N THR A 11 5.00 5.56 1.64
CA THR A 11 4.71 4.94 0.33
C THR A 11 3.24 4.59 0.13
N PHE A 12 2.41 4.67 1.17
CA PHE A 12 1.00 4.25 1.15
C PHE A 12 0.22 4.77 -0.08
N GLU A 13 0.22 6.08 -0.31
CA GLU A 13 -0.51 6.69 -1.43
C GLU A 13 -0.03 6.17 -2.79
N SER A 14 1.28 5.95 -2.92
CA SER A 14 1.86 5.40 -4.15
C SER A 14 1.52 3.92 -4.33
N ASP A 15 1.53 3.15 -3.25
CA ASP A 15 1.23 1.71 -3.27
C ASP A 15 -0.26 1.48 -3.56
N LEU A 16 -1.13 2.31 -2.98
CA LEU A 16 -2.58 2.28 -3.24
C LEU A 16 -2.90 2.67 -4.69
N LYS A 17 -2.27 3.73 -5.21
CA LYS A 17 -2.44 4.11 -6.63
C LYS A 17 -1.97 3.02 -7.59
N LYS A 18 -0.87 2.34 -7.25
CA LYS A 18 -0.36 1.23 -8.04
C LYS A 18 -1.32 0.03 -8.01
N MET A 19 -1.93 -0.26 -6.86
CA MET A 19 -2.97 -1.28 -6.74
C MET A 19 -4.16 -0.97 -7.66
N GLN A 20 -4.63 0.28 -7.68
CA GLN A 20 -5.73 0.70 -8.56
C GLN A 20 -5.38 0.49 -10.03
N SER A 21 -4.18 0.91 -10.45
CA SER A 21 -3.70 0.68 -11.82
C SER A 21 -3.66 -0.82 -12.18
N ILE A 22 -3.26 -1.68 -11.25
CA ILE A 22 -3.25 -3.13 -11.48
C ILE A 22 -4.67 -3.66 -11.71
N LEU A 23 -5.66 -3.16 -10.97
CA LEU A 23 -7.06 -3.55 -11.17
C LEU A 23 -7.56 -3.10 -12.55
N GLU A 24 -7.26 -1.87 -12.96
CA GLU A 24 -7.60 -1.35 -14.29
C GLU A 24 -6.94 -2.18 -15.42
N GLU A 25 -5.69 -2.59 -15.22
CA GLU A 25 -4.99 -3.45 -16.16
C GLU A 25 -5.62 -4.85 -16.23
N ILE A 26 -6.03 -5.44 -15.09
CA ILE A 26 -6.70 -6.75 -15.06
C ILE A 26 -8.07 -6.72 -15.75
N GLU A 27 -8.79 -5.60 -15.68
CA GLU A 27 -10.07 -5.41 -16.39
C GLU A 27 -9.90 -5.26 -17.90
N SER A 28 -8.68 -4.93 -18.37
CA SER A 28 -8.38 -4.84 -19.80
C SER A 28 -8.32 -6.25 -20.43
N LYS A 29 -9.00 -6.44 -21.57
CA LYS A 29 -9.19 -7.77 -22.20
C LYS A 29 -7.95 -8.33 -22.91
N ASP A 30 -6.83 -7.61 -22.85
CA ASP A 30 -5.61 -7.90 -23.62
C ASP A 30 -4.51 -8.61 -22.79
N LEU A 31 -4.77 -8.94 -21.52
CA LEU A 31 -3.80 -9.66 -20.69
C LEU A 31 -3.85 -11.18 -20.91
N THR A 32 -2.67 -11.77 -21.03
CA THR A 32 -2.51 -13.22 -20.98
C THR A 32 -2.70 -13.76 -19.56
N LEU A 33 -3.00 -15.05 -19.44
CA LEU A 33 -3.14 -15.71 -18.13
C LEU A 33 -1.88 -15.55 -17.26
N GLU A 34 -0.70 -15.63 -17.85
CA GLU A 34 0.56 -15.46 -17.11
C GLU A 34 0.71 -14.02 -16.56
N GLU A 35 0.30 -13.01 -17.34
CA GLU A 35 0.32 -11.61 -16.89
C GLU A 35 -0.67 -11.35 -15.78
N ILE A 36 -1.89 -11.91 -15.87
CA ILE A 36 -2.89 -11.82 -14.80
C ILE A 36 -2.35 -12.40 -13.50
N ILE A 37 -1.66 -13.55 -13.56
CA ILE A 37 -1.04 -14.17 -12.38
C ILE A 37 0.04 -13.27 -11.77
N LYS A 38 0.91 -12.67 -12.60
CA LYS A 38 1.94 -11.73 -12.13
C LYS A 38 1.32 -10.49 -11.47
N LYS A 39 0.32 -9.88 -12.12
CA LYS A 39 -0.40 -8.71 -11.62
C LYS A 39 -1.12 -9.00 -10.30
N TYR A 40 -1.71 -10.19 -10.17
CA TYR A 40 -2.33 -10.63 -8.93
C TYR A 40 -1.31 -10.76 -7.78
N GLN A 41 -0.15 -11.39 -8.03
CA GLN A 41 0.93 -11.50 -7.03
C GLN A 41 1.44 -10.12 -6.59
N GLU A 42 1.57 -9.20 -7.53
CA GLU A 42 1.93 -7.82 -7.25
C GLU A 42 0.89 -7.12 -6.38
N GLY A 43 -0.40 -7.28 -6.69
CA GLY A 43 -1.51 -6.78 -5.89
C GLY A 43 -1.49 -7.31 -4.45
N ILE A 44 -1.25 -8.61 -4.24
CA ILE A 44 -1.12 -9.19 -2.89
C ILE A 44 0.03 -8.54 -2.11
N THR A 45 1.15 -8.28 -2.77
CA THR A 45 2.32 -7.63 -2.15
C THR A 45 2.00 -6.19 -1.75
N LEU A 46 1.33 -5.43 -2.62
CA LEU A 46 0.89 -4.07 -2.31
C LEU A 46 -0.14 -4.07 -1.17
N SER A 47 -1.06 -5.04 -1.14
CA SER A 47 -2.06 -5.18 -0.07
C SER A 47 -1.42 -5.28 1.30
N LYS A 48 -0.39 -6.13 1.42
CA LYS A 48 0.34 -6.30 2.68
C LYS A 48 1.04 -5.01 3.12
N ARG A 49 1.68 -4.31 2.18
CA ARG A 49 2.35 -3.03 2.47
C ARG A 49 1.37 -1.95 2.92
N CYS A 50 0.19 -1.89 2.31
CA CYS A 50 -0.87 -0.98 2.74
C CYS A 50 -1.37 -1.32 4.15
N GLU A 51 -1.56 -2.60 4.47
CA GLU A 51 -1.94 -3.05 5.81
C GLU A 51 -0.90 -2.66 6.87
N GLU A 52 0.39 -2.86 6.58
CA GLU A 52 1.48 -2.45 7.46
C GLU A 52 1.49 -0.93 7.69
N ALA A 53 1.27 -0.14 6.63
CA ALA A 53 1.17 1.31 6.74
C ALA A 53 -0.01 1.73 7.63
N LEU A 54 -1.19 1.14 7.44
CA LEU A 54 -2.37 1.44 8.27
C LEU A 54 -2.14 1.06 9.73
N LYS A 55 -1.49 -0.07 10.01
CA LYS A 55 -1.12 -0.49 11.36
C LYS A 55 -0.16 0.50 12.03
N GLU A 56 0.84 0.99 11.29
CA GLU A 56 1.77 2.00 11.80
C GLU A 56 1.04 3.33 12.07
N ALA A 57 0.08 3.72 11.21
CA ALA A 57 -0.75 4.91 11.43
C ALA A 57 -1.57 4.78 12.71
N GLU A 58 -2.26 3.66 12.89
CA GLU A 58 -3.08 3.37 14.06
C GLU A 58 -2.27 3.46 15.36
N GLN A 59 -1.08 2.84 15.37
CA GLN A 59 -0.17 2.90 16.52
C GLN A 59 0.25 4.34 16.85
N LYS A 60 0.55 5.16 15.84
CA LYS A 60 0.91 6.57 16.05
C LYS A 60 -0.26 7.37 16.61
N VAL A 61 -1.47 7.18 16.08
CA VAL A 61 -2.69 7.84 16.56
C VAL A 61 -2.97 7.45 18.02
N LYS A 62 -2.83 6.17 18.35
CA LYS A 62 -3.00 5.67 19.72
C LYS A 62 -2.02 6.31 20.69
N LEU A 63 -0.73 6.38 20.34
CA LEU A 63 0.30 7.02 21.16
C LEU A 63 0.02 8.51 21.40
N ILE A 64 -0.45 9.23 20.38
CA ILE A 64 -0.84 10.65 20.52
C ILE A 64 -2.03 10.78 21.46
N SER A 65 -3.03 9.91 21.29
CA SER A 65 -4.26 9.92 22.09
C SER A 65 -4.00 9.59 23.57
N ASP A 66 -3.10 8.64 23.85
CA ASP A 66 -2.71 8.27 25.21
C ASP A 66 -1.88 9.37 25.88
N LYS A 67 -1.04 10.09 25.12
CA LYS A 67 -0.30 11.27 25.64
C LYS A 67 -1.22 12.44 25.98
N SER A 68 -2.29 12.65 25.22
CA SER A 68 -3.26 13.73 25.47
C SER A 68 -4.18 13.48 26.66
N LYS A 69 -4.26 12.24 27.17
CA LYS A 69 -5.08 11.86 28.33
C LYS A 69 -4.31 11.91 29.67
N LYS A 70 -3.02 12.26 29.65
CA LYS A 70 -2.15 12.34 30.81
C LYS A 70 -1.78 13.79 31.09
#